data_AF-A0A1E7FHK6-F1
#
_entry.id   AF-A0A1E7FHK6-F1
#
_cell.length_a   1.000
_cell.length_b   1.000
_cell.length_c   1.000
_cell.angle_alpha   90.00
_cell.angle_beta   90.00
_cell.angle_gamma   90.00
#
_symmetry.space_group_name_H-M   'P 1'
#
loop_
_entity.id
_entity.type
_entity.pdbx_description
1 polymer ?
#
loop_
_entity_poly.entity_id
_entity_poly.type
_entity_poly.pdbx_seq_one_letter_code
_entity_poly.pdbx_strand_id
1 'polypeptide(L)'
;MVYGVDYSTIKIIDFGECRRLDPHQTFVGSPIPTGTDEYAPPEQIRDGPLYIIHFKSDIFALGSILVDIYGGNHQSSCEGAKEKCDFQTVPTDAMFDLMKKSMSGVHSNRPTIEEMFCEVKNRILAIDPADPHVPRLDYDVSKINISNDASLRRTLSL
;
A
#
# COMPACT_ATOMS: atom_id res chain seq x y z
N MET A 1 34.14 2.98 6.21
CA MET A 1 33.22 2.68 5.09
C MET A 1 31.82 2.99 5.57
N VAL A 2 31.19 4.03 5.03
CA VAL A 2 29.79 4.34 5.31
C VAL A 2 28.99 3.57 4.27
N TYR A 3 28.16 2.62 4.70
CA TYR A 3 27.18 1.99 3.81
C TYR A 3 26.20 3.07 3.41
N GLY A 4 26.34 3.61 2.19
CA GLY A 4 25.31 4.47 1.61
C GLY A 4 24.09 3.59 1.35
N VAL A 5 23.04 3.78 2.14
CA VAL A 5 21.73 3.21 1.83
C VAL A 5 21.24 3.94 0.59
N ASP A 6 21.02 3.19 -0.49
CA ASP A 6 20.43 3.73 -1.69
C ASP A 6 18.93 3.97 -1.44
N TYR A 7 18.58 5.22 -1.14
CA TYR A 7 17.20 5.66 -0.93
C TYR A 7 16.40 5.80 -2.23
N SER A 8 16.97 5.46 -3.40
CA SER A 8 16.27 5.55 -4.68
C SER A 8 15.20 4.46 -4.88
N THR A 9 15.18 3.42 -4.04
CA THR A 9 14.29 2.27 -4.20
C THR A 9 13.45 2.03 -2.95
N ILE A 10 12.13 2.19 -3.08
CA ILE A 10 11.16 1.84 -2.04
C ILE A 10 10.88 0.34 -2.08
N LYS A 11 10.89 -0.32 -0.92
CA LYS A 11 10.58 -1.75 -0.76
C LYS A 11 9.45 -1.92 0.25
N ILE A 12 8.48 -2.78 -0.08
CA ILE A 12 7.43 -3.21 0.85
C ILE A 12 8.00 -4.33 1.73
N ILE A 13 7.81 -4.21 3.03
CA ILE A 13 8.30 -5.15 4.04
C ILE A 13 7.17 -5.51 5.02
N ASP A 14 7.44 -6.41 5.95
CA ASP A 14 6.54 -6.82 7.04
C ASP A 14 5.19 -7.39 6.56
N PHE A 15 5.24 -8.63 6.06
CA PHE A 15 4.08 -9.37 5.58
C PHE A 15 3.39 -10.18 6.71
N GLY A 16 3.62 -9.84 7.98
CA GLY A 16 3.06 -10.56 9.13
C GLY A 16 1.54 -10.60 9.15
N GLU A 17 0.90 -9.57 8.58
CA GLU A 17 -0.55 -9.45 8.48
C GLU A 17 -1.14 -9.84 7.12
N CYS A 18 -0.33 -10.34 6.20
CA CYS A 18 -0.84 -10.78 4.92
C CYS A 18 -1.74 -12.00 5.06
N ARG A 19 -2.78 -12.04 4.23
CA ARG A 19 -3.71 -13.18 4.13
C ARG A 19 -3.79 -13.65 2.69
N ARG A 20 -3.91 -14.97 2.51
CA ARG A 20 -4.22 -15.55 1.21
C ARG A 20 -5.71 -15.34 0.93
N LEU A 21 -6.01 -14.64 -0.16
CA LEU A 21 -7.37 -14.44 -0.63
C LEU A 21 -7.92 -15.71 -1.30
N ASP A 22 -9.23 -15.87 -1.24
CA ASP A 22 -9.99 -16.89 -1.97
C ASP A 22 -10.15 -16.53 -3.46
N PRO A 23 -10.76 -17.40 -4.29
CA PRO A 23 -11.00 -17.10 -5.70
C PRO A 23 -11.89 -15.87 -5.96
N HIS A 24 -12.66 -15.43 -4.97
CA HIS A 24 -13.47 -14.21 -5.01
C HIS A 24 -12.70 -12.96 -4.58
N GLN A 25 -11.38 -13.07 -4.38
CA GLN A 25 -10.49 -11.99 -3.95
C GLN A 25 -10.87 -11.44 -2.57
N THR A 26 -11.38 -12.31 -1.71
CA THR A 26 -11.76 -12.00 -0.33
C THR A 26 -11.08 -12.94 0.67
N PHE A 27 -10.99 -12.50 1.91
CA PHE A 27 -10.70 -13.34 3.05
C PHE A 27 -11.69 -13.00 4.16
N VAL A 28 -12.25 -14.02 4.80
CA VAL A 28 -13.18 -13.86 5.92
C VAL A 28 -12.62 -14.65 7.11
N GLY A 29 -12.39 -13.96 8.22
CA GLY A 29 -11.82 -14.53 9.43
C GLY A 29 -12.55 -14.10 10.70
N SER A 30 -12.13 -14.67 11.82
CA SER A 30 -12.56 -14.20 13.14
C SER A 30 -11.93 -12.83 13.45
N PRO A 31 -12.62 -11.97 14.21
CA PRO A 31 -12.13 -10.64 14.57
C PRO A 31 -10.97 -10.76 15.57
N ILE A 32 -9.77 -10.93 15.05
CA ILE A 32 -8.54 -10.67 15.79
C ILE A 32 -8.06 -9.30 15.30
N PRO A 33 -8.15 -8.24 16.12
CA PRO A 33 -7.61 -6.93 15.77
C PRO A 33 -6.14 -7.09 15.46
N THR A 34 -5.78 -6.88 14.21
CA THR A 34 -4.42 -7.03 13.68
C THR A 34 -4.19 -5.92 12.67
N GLY A 35 -2.98 -5.36 12.65
CA GLY A 35 -2.63 -4.18 11.85
C GLY A 35 -2.70 -2.87 12.64
N THR A 36 -2.80 -1.77 11.92
CA THR A 36 -2.77 -0.40 12.44
C THR A 36 -4.06 0.30 12.03
N ASP A 37 -4.84 0.75 13.02
CA ASP A 37 -6.25 1.16 12.85
C ASP A 37 -6.42 2.29 11.82
N GLU A 38 -5.46 3.20 11.73
CA GLU A 38 -5.47 4.34 10.81
C GLU A 38 -5.38 3.93 9.33
N TYR A 39 -4.81 2.76 9.05
CA TYR A 39 -4.69 2.21 7.70
C TYR A 39 -5.74 1.15 7.40
N ALA A 40 -6.56 0.77 8.38
CA ALA A 40 -7.59 -0.25 8.22
C ALA A 40 -8.84 0.34 7.52
N PRO A 41 -9.30 -0.24 6.40
CA PRO A 41 -10.54 0.18 5.77
C PRO A 41 -11.77 -0.14 6.63
N PRO A 42 -12.90 0.56 6.40
CA PRO A 42 -14.09 0.43 7.24
C PRO A 42 -14.70 -0.97 7.27
N GLU A 43 -14.54 -1.79 6.22
CA GLU A 43 -14.99 -3.19 6.25
C GLU A 43 -14.22 -4.08 7.23
N GLN A 44 -13.02 -3.67 7.65
CA GLN A 44 -12.19 -4.36 8.63
C GLN A 44 -12.48 -3.91 10.07
N ILE A 45 -12.90 -2.66 10.25
CA ILE A 45 -13.18 -2.05 11.57
C ILE A 45 -14.65 -2.24 11.99
N ARG A 46 -15.55 -2.54 11.04
CA ARG A 46 -16.98 -2.62 11.32
C ARG A 46 -17.28 -3.68 12.38
N ASP A 47 -17.85 -3.26 13.51
CA ASP A 47 -18.35 -4.12 14.58
C ASP A 47 -19.25 -5.22 14.01
N GLY A 48 -18.69 -6.41 13.87
CA GLY A 48 -19.34 -7.55 13.26
C GLY A 48 -18.67 -8.84 13.70
N PRO A 49 -19.38 -9.97 13.63
CA PRO A 49 -18.83 -11.27 14.04
C PRO A 49 -17.72 -11.77 13.10
N LEU A 50 -17.52 -11.11 11.96
CA LEU A 50 -16.62 -11.50 10.89
C LEU A 50 -15.78 -10.31 10.46
N TYR A 51 -14.49 -10.56 10.28
CA TYR A 51 -13.51 -9.64 9.72
C TYR A 51 -13.32 -9.95 8.23
N ILE A 52 -13.46 -8.94 7.36
CA ILE A 52 -13.42 -9.09 5.90
C ILE A 52 -12.23 -8.33 5.33
N ILE A 53 -11.36 -9.03 4.60
CA ILE A 53 -10.30 -8.43 3.77
C ILE A 53 -10.68 -8.59 2.32
N HIS A 54 -10.43 -7.55 1.52
CA HIS A 54 -10.52 -7.57 0.07
C HIS A 54 -9.18 -7.10 -0.49
N PHE A 55 -8.81 -7.45 -1.73
CA PHE A 55 -7.55 -6.94 -2.33
C PHE A 55 -7.50 -5.40 -2.40
N LYS A 56 -8.67 -4.75 -2.42
CA LYS A 56 -8.80 -3.28 -2.33
C LYS A 56 -8.71 -2.70 -0.91
N SER A 57 -8.45 -3.54 0.10
CA SER A 57 -8.07 -3.07 1.44
C SER A 57 -6.68 -2.42 1.39
N ASP A 58 -5.73 -2.99 0.63
CA ASP A 58 -4.40 -2.39 0.41
C ASP A 58 -4.48 -1.04 -0.31
N ILE A 59 -5.48 -0.85 -1.19
CA ILE A 59 -5.73 0.43 -1.87
C ILE A 59 -6.17 1.52 -0.88
N PHE A 60 -6.96 1.14 0.14
CA PHE A 60 -7.34 2.08 1.19
C PHE A 60 -6.13 2.48 2.04
N ALA A 61 -5.32 1.51 2.45
CA ALA A 61 -4.09 1.76 3.19
C ALA A 61 -3.12 2.65 2.39
N LEU A 62 -2.95 2.39 1.09
CA LEU A 62 -2.16 3.24 0.20
C LEU A 62 -2.70 4.67 0.12
N GLY A 63 -4.01 4.84 0.01
CA GLY A 63 -4.64 6.17 0.03
C GLY A 63 -4.35 6.93 1.33
N SER A 64 -4.38 6.23 2.46
CA SER A 64 -4.07 6.79 3.78
C SER A 64 -2.59 7.15 3.91
N ILE A 65 -1.67 6.29 3.43
CA ILE A 65 -0.23 6.59 3.36
C ILE A 65 0.04 7.82 2.49
N LEU A 66 -0.65 7.99 1.36
CA LEU A 66 -0.51 9.19 0.53
C LEU A 66 -0.96 10.44 1.28
N VAL A 67 -2.06 10.36 2.05
CA VAL A 67 -2.49 11.45 2.93
C VAL A 67 -1.42 11.78 3.97
N ASP A 68 -0.78 10.78 4.58
CA ASP A 68 0.30 11.00 5.55
C ASP A 68 1.53 11.66 4.91
N ILE A 69 1.94 11.18 3.73
CA ILE A 69 3.06 11.72 2.96
C ILE A 69 2.86 13.22 2.66
N TYR A 70 1.65 13.61 2.24
CA TYR A 70 1.35 14.99 1.86
C TYR A 70 0.91 15.88 3.04
N GLY A 71 0.24 15.30 4.04
CA GLY A 71 -0.29 16.01 5.20
C GLY A 71 0.73 16.21 6.31
N GLY A 72 1.85 15.48 6.28
CA GLY A 72 2.92 15.57 7.28
C GLY A 72 2.52 15.12 8.69
N ASN A 73 1.35 14.48 8.84
CA ASN A 73 0.85 14.02 10.13
C ASN A 73 1.36 12.61 10.42
N HIS A 74 2.49 12.56 11.12
CA HIS A 74 3.10 11.33 11.62
C HIS A 74 2.39 10.92 12.93
N GLN A 75 1.26 10.21 12.87
CA GLN A 75 0.71 9.55 14.06
C GLN A 75 1.25 8.12 14.28
N SER A 76 2.15 7.62 13.43
CA SER A 76 2.86 6.37 13.68
C SER A 76 4.06 6.60 14.61
N SER A 77 4.06 5.94 15.77
CA SER A 77 5.02 6.09 16.88
C SER A 77 6.40 5.46 16.61
N CYS A 78 6.89 5.50 15.37
CA CYS A 78 8.19 4.95 15.00
C CYS A 78 9.28 6.03 15.20
N GLU A 79 9.87 6.09 16.39
CA GLU A 79 10.92 7.06 16.79
C GLU A 79 12.25 7.01 15.99
N GLY A 80 12.29 6.37 14.81
CA GLY A 80 13.51 6.15 14.02
C GLY A 80 13.62 6.87 12.67
N ALA A 81 12.55 7.43 12.11
CA ALA A 81 12.55 8.03 10.77
C ALA A 81 12.10 9.50 10.79
N LYS A 82 12.84 10.35 11.52
CA LYS A 82 12.59 11.81 11.54
C LYS A 82 13.28 12.54 10.38
N GLU A 83 13.22 12.00 9.16
CA GLU A 83 13.34 12.88 8.01
C GLU A 83 11.94 13.45 7.76
N LYS A 84 11.77 14.74 8.04
CA LYS A 84 10.64 15.49 7.50
C LYS A 84 10.74 15.35 5.98
N CYS A 85 9.83 14.58 5.39
CA CYS A 85 9.55 14.73 3.97
C CYS A 85 8.97 16.14 3.82
N ASP A 86 9.82 17.09 3.44
CA ASP A 86 9.40 18.45 3.11
C ASP A 86 8.73 18.39 1.72
N PHE A 87 7.57 17.73 1.64
CA PHE A 87 6.65 17.89 0.52
C PHE A 87 6.14 19.32 0.60
N GLN A 88 6.95 20.27 0.15
CA GLN A 88 6.58 21.68 -0.03
C GLN A 88 5.54 21.86 -1.14
N THR A 89 5.07 20.77 -1.75
CA THR A 89 4.08 20.78 -2.81
C THR A 89 2.72 20.40 -2.25
N VAL A 90 1.79 21.34 -2.31
CA VAL A 90 0.36 21.08 -2.09
C VAL A 90 -0.06 20.01 -3.12
N PRO A 91 -0.79 18.95 -2.71
CA PRO A 91 -1.29 17.96 -3.67
C PRO A 91 -2.17 18.65 -4.70
N THR A 92 -2.06 18.25 -5.96
CA THR A 92 -3.00 18.70 -6.98
C THR A 92 -4.42 18.24 -6.62
N ASP A 93 -5.46 18.99 -7.03
CA ASP A 93 -6.87 18.59 -6.81
C ASP A 93 -7.13 17.16 -7.25
N ALA A 94 -6.55 16.79 -8.39
CA ALA A 94 -6.74 15.46 -8.94
C ALA A 94 -5.96 14.37 -8.14
N MET A 95 -4.90 14.72 -7.40
CA MET A 95 -4.25 13.79 -6.45
C MET A 95 -5.09 13.66 -5.18
N PHE A 96 -5.69 14.75 -4.71
CA PHE A 96 -6.71 14.71 -3.65
C PHE A 96 -7.89 13.81 -4.03
N ASP A 97 -8.39 13.92 -5.26
CA ASP A 97 -9.46 13.05 -5.76
C ASP A 97 -9.04 11.59 -5.79
N LEU A 98 -7.80 11.29 -6.20
CA LEU A 98 -7.27 9.92 -6.19
C LEU A 98 -7.18 9.37 -4.75
N MET A 99 -6.65 10.15 -3.81
CA MET A 99 -6.58 9.77 -2.39
C MET A 99 -7.99 9.50 -1.83
N LYS A 100 -8.93 10.43 -2.06
CA LYS A 100 -10.32 10.32 -1.62
C LYS A 100 -11.04 9.10 -2.23
N LYS A 101 -10.83 8.84 -3.53
CA LYS A 101 -11.40 7.67 -4.21
C LYS A 101 -10.83 6.37 -3.64
N SER A 102 -9.53 6.34 -3.34
CA SER A 102 -8.84 5.20 -2.73
C SER A 102 -9.35 4.90 -1.32
N MET A 103 -9.70 5.94 -0.56
CA MET A 103 -10.27 5.82 0.79
C MET A 103 -11.81 5.69 0.81
N SER A 104 -12.45 5.28 -0.30
CA SER A 104 -13.91 5.10 -0.32
C SER A 104 -14.36 4.03 0.69
N GLY A 105 -15.44 4.30 1.41
CA GLY A 105 -16.02 3.34 2.36
C GLY A 105 -16.63 2.09 1.71
N VAL A 106 -16.83 2.10 0.39
CA VAL A 106 -17.26 0.94 -0.39
C VAL A 106 -16.10 0.51 -1.28
N HIS A 107 -15.55 -0.69 -1.04
CA HIS A 107 -14.36 -1.17 -1.73
C HIS A 107 -14.50 -1.21 -3.26
N SER A 108 -15.70 -1.43 -3.80
CA SER A 108 -15.94 -1.42 -5.26
C SER A 108 -15.67 -0.07 -5.91
N ASN A 109 -15.82 1.04 -5.18
CA ASN A 109 -15.59 2.40 -5.68
C ASN A 109 -14.11 2.80 -5.68
N ARG A 110 -13.27 2.07 -4.93
CA ARG A 110 -11.81 2.30 -4.91
C ARG A 110 -11.22 1.89 -6.26
N PRO A 111 -10.17 2.56 -6.76
CA PRO A 111 -9.48 2.13 -7.97
C PRO A 111 -8.80 0.76 -7.77
N THR A 112 -8.39 0.11 -8.86
CA THR A 112 -7.41 -0.99 -8.79
C THR A 112 -5.98 -0.43 -8.69
N ILE A 113 -5.01 -1.30 -8.39
CA ILE A 113 -3.61 -0.88 -8.33
C ILE A 113 -3.10 -0.44 -9.72
N GLU A 114 -3.58 -1.07 -10.79
CA GLU A 114 -3.26 -0.71 -12.17
C GLU A 114 -3.83 0.66 -12.53
N GLU A 115 -5.07 0.95 -12.11
CA GLU A 115 -5.70 2.26 -12.31
C GLU A 115 -4.94 3.35 -11.55
N MET A 116 -4.58 3.11 -10.28
CA MET A 116 -3.77 4.05 -9.50
C MET A 116 -2.40 4.26 -10.13
N PHE A 117 -1.74 3.18 -10.53
CA PHE A 117 -0.42 3.23 -11.15
C PHE A 117 -0.46 4.05 -12.45
N CYS A 118 -1.45 3.82 -13.31
CA CYS A 118 -1.63 4.56 -14.55
C CYS A 118 -1.82 6.06 -14.26
N GLU A 119 -2.66 6.40 -13.28
CA GLU A 119 -2.95 7.77 -12.89
C GLU A 119 -1.69 8.50 -12.38
N VAL A 120 -0.95 7.89 -11.47
CA VAL A 120 0.30 8.44 -10.91
C VAL A 120 1.35 8.59 -12.01
N LYS A 121 1.53 7.56 -12.84
CA LYS A 121 2.49 7.57 -13.95
C LYS A 121 2.20 8.70 -14.94
N ASN A 122 0.95 8.85 -15.37
CA ASN A 122 0.56 9.89 -16.33
C ASN A 122 0.84 11.29 -15.78
N ARG A 123 0.72 11.50 -14.47
CA ARG A 123 1.01 12.78 -13.82
C ARG A 123 2.49 13.08 -13.72
N ILE A 124 3.31 12.09 -13.38
CA ILE A 124 4.77 12.23 -13.39
C ILE A 124 5.23 12.61 -14.80
N LEU A 125 4.75 11.90 -15.81
CA LEU A 125 5.06 12.19 -17.22
C LEU A 125 4.53 13.55 -17.69
N ALA A 126 3.44 14.06 -17.11
CA ALA A 126 2.94 15.39 -17.42
C ALA A 126 3.81 16.51 -16.82
N ILE A 127 4.52 16.22 -15.71
CA ILE A 127 5.47 17.15 -15.08
C ILE A 127 6.81 17.12 -15.83
N ASP A 128 7.35 15.93 -16.02
CA ASP A 128 8.58 15.70 -16.77
C ASP A 128 8.45 14.44 -17.64
N PRO A 129 8.21 14.61 -18.96
CA PRO A 129 8.12 13.49 -19.89
C PRO A 129 9.41 12.66 -20.00
N ALA A 130 10.55 13.20 -19.59
CA ALA A 130 11.86 12.56 -19.63
C ALA A 130 12.31 12.00 -18.28
N ASP A 131 11.44 11.99 -17.26
CA ASP A 131 11.79 11.55 -15.92
C ASP A 131 12.32 10.09 -15.94
N PRO A 132 13.59 9.85 -15.54
CA PRO A 132 14.18 8.51 -15.56
C PRO A 132 13.62 7.60 -14.45
N HIS A 133 12.92 8.17 -13.46
CA HIS A 133 12.31 7.50 -12.31
C HIS A 133 10.80 7.27 -12.46
N VAL A 134 10.26 7.40 -13.68
CA VAL A 134 8.86 7.04 -13.97
C VAL A 134 8.58 5.62 -13.46
N PRO A 135 7.56 5.44 -12.61
CA PRO A 135 7.21 4.14 -12.06
C PRO A 135 7.06 3.11 -13.18
N ARG A 136 7.61 1.93 -12.95
CA ARG A 136 7.48 0.77 -13.84
C ARG A 136 6.68 -0.31 -13.13
N LEU A 137 5.74 -0.90 -13.85
CA LEU A 137 5.03 -2.09 -13.40
C LEU A 137 5.77 -3.31 -13.98
N ASP A 138 7.08 -3.40 -13.75
CA ASP A 138 7.89 -4.55 -14.15
C ASP A 138 7.79 -5.65 -13.10
N TYR A 139 6.59 -6.17 -12.93
CA TYR A 139 6.36 -7.36 -12.10
C TYR A 139 6.80 -8.61 -12.87
N ASP A 140 8.11 -8.87 -12.88
CA ASP A 140 8.65 -10.09 -13.46
C ASP A 140 8.46 -11.27 -12.50
N VAL A 141 7.31 -11.93 -12.61
CA VAL A 141 6.98 -13.17 -11.87
C VAL A 141 8.04 -14.26 -12.02
N SER A 142 8.83 -14.26 -13.10
CA SER A 142 9.91 -15.25 -13.30
C SER A 142 11.10 -15.05 -12.36
N LYS A 143 11.23 -13.87 -11.75
CA LYS A 143 12.25 -13.58 -10.72
C LYS A 143 11.83 -14.00 -9.32
N ILE A 144 10.57 -14.35 -9.12
CA ILE A 144 10.08 -14.86 -7.82
C ILE A 144 10.43 -16.34 -7.72
N ASN A 145 11.63 -16.64 -7.24
CA ASN A 145 12.06 -18.01 -7.01
C ASN A 145 11.48 -18.55 -5.69
N ILE A 146 10.22 -18.99 -5.72
CA ILE A 146 9.51 -19.58 -4.56
C ILE A 146 10.06 -20.99 -4.23
N SER A 147 10.95 -21.56 -5.06
CA SER A 147 11.20 -23.00 -5.04
C SER A 147 12.12 -23.52 -3.92
N ASN A 148 12.91 -22.68 -3.21
CA ASN A 148 13.96 -23.20 -2.32
C ASN A 148 14.05 -22.61 -0.90
N ASP A 149 13.16 -21.72 -0.48
CA ASP A 149 13.18 -21.25 0.92
C ASP A 149 12.38 -22.19 1.84
N ALA A 150 13.09 -23.03 2.59
CA ALA A 150 12.51 -23.95 3.56
C ALA A 150 11.72 -23.24 4.68
N SER A 151 11.92 -21.94 4.88
CA SER A 151 11.24 -21.13 5.89
C SER A 151 9.78 -20.86 5.54
N LEU A 152 9.44 -20.77 4.23
CA LEU A 152 8.07 -20.53 3.76
C LEU A 152 7.18 -21.77 3.78
N ARG A 153 7.77 -22.98 3.84
CA ARG A 153 7.00 -24.24 3.89
C ARG A 153 6.26 -24.45 5.21
N ARG A 154 6.69 -23.83 6.32
CA ARG A 154 6.00 -23.95 7.62
C ARG A 154 4.76 -23.07 7.74
N THR A 155 4.68 -21.99 6.98
CA THR A 155 3.56 -21.02 7.09
C THR A 155 2.38 -21.39 6.19
N LEU A 156 2.57 -22.27 5.20
CA LEU A 156 1.53 -22.66 4.23
C LEU A 156 0.97 -24.08 4.46
N SER A 157 1.31 -24.72 5.58
CA SER A 157 0.73 -26.00 6.01
C SER A 157 -0.27 -25.81 7.15
N LEU A 158 -1.36 -25.07 6.91
CA LEU A 158 -2.64 -25.18 7.62
C LEU A 158 -3.77 -24.86 6.64
#